data_AF-A0A8H5Y6W2-F1
#
_entry.id   AF-A0A8H5Y6W2-F1
#
_cell.length_a   1.000
_cell.length_b   1.000
_cell.length_c   1.000
_cell.angle_alpha   90.00
_cell.angle_beta   90.00
_cell.angle_gamma   90.00
#
_symmetry.space_group_name_H-M   'P 1'
#
loop_
_entity.id
_entity.type
_entity.pdbx_description
1 polymer ?
#
loop_
_entity_poly.entity_id
_entity_poly.type
_entity_poly.pdbx_seq_one_letter_code
_entity_poly.pdbx_strand_id
1 'polypeptide(L)'
;MEFQKPRLPPKAPRSTLKPSNVVTHDLDFYVHPNLVPDQDPCKGRLLRATGPIREGTVLLVDIPYAIVPSVTSNEPLICSNLSCSRRVPQNGRAVRCEHACLKDVVWCNVACRATDKSRHNFECSWLKKHAEALRQKEGEYNFATVWHVVRLLATWNAELHSGNVLAQQRHPWEAHFLRGWKAVDMCCAYLDSWPEVQITHWKRLVHEYLSDATVLPPLLSAEQMLLLLCKEETNTFGLYPRATGSQPVNDNAAPRGESYGMALYPRAAQFNHSCLPNVSE
;
A
#
# COMPACT_ATOMS: atom_id res chain seq x y z
N MET A 1 19.14 -0.93 -63.42
CA MET A 1 19.80 -0.69 -62.13
C MET A 1 18.77 -0.94 -61.04
N GLU A 2 18.80 -2.13 -60.43
CA GLU A 2 17.90 -2.50 -59.34
C GLU A 2 18.51 -2.09 -58.00
N PHE A 3 17.73 -1.40 -57.16
CA PHE A 3 18.13 -1.02 -55.80
C PHE A 3 17.93 -2.20 -54.84
N GLN A 4 19.03 -2.70 -54.25
CA GLN A 4 18.99 -3.70 -53.18
C GLN A 4 18.47 -3.09 -51.87
N LYS A 5 17.47 -3.73 -51.26
CA LYS A 5 17.01 -3.43 -49.89
C LYS A 5 18.04 -3.89 -48.85
N PRO A 6 18.30 -3.13 -47.77
CA PRO A 6 19.21 -3.55 -46.71
C PRO A 6 18.63 -4.71 -45.91
N ARG A 7 19.46 -5.73 -45.65
CA ARG A 7 19.12 -6.87 -44.77
C ARG A 7 19.27 -6.45 -43.30
N LEU A 8 18.21 -6.65 -42.51
CA LEU A 8 18.28 -6.52 -41.05
C LEU A 8 19.09 -7.68 -40.43
N PRO A 9 19.88 -7.42 -39.38
CA PRO A 9 20.66 -8.45 -38.71
C PRO A 9 19.75 -9.47 -37.98
N PRO A 10 20.21 -10.73 -37.82
CA PRO A 10 19.42 -11.77 -37.18
C PRO A 10 19.19 -11.47 -35.69
N LYS A 11 17.96 -11.71 -35.23
CA LYS A 11 17.58 -11.60 -33.81
C LYS A 11 18.40 -12.59 -32.97
N ALA A 12 19.07 -12.10 -31.94
CA ALA A 12 19.76 -12.93 -30.97
C ALA A 12 18.79 -13.89 -30.26
N PRO A 13 19.22 -15.13 -29.93
CA PRO A 13 18.37 -16.11 -29.29
C PRO A 13 17.97 -15.65 -27.88
N ARG A 14 16.69 -15.85 -27.53
CA ARG A 14 16.17 -15.65 -26.17
C ARG A 14 16.94 -16.56 -25.21
N SER A 15 17.85 -15.98 -24.43
CA SER A 15 18.43 -16.64 -23.27
C SER A 15 17.35 -16.83 -22.21
N THR A 16 16.90 -18.07 -22.03
CA THR A 16 16.18 -18.50 -20.83
C THR A 16 17.17 -18.42 -19.66
N LEU A 17 17.18 -17.29 -18.96
CA LEU A 17 17.92 -17.13 -17.72
C LEU A 17 17.41 -18.17 -16.72
N LYS A 18 18.29 -19.11 -16.36
CA LYS A 18 18.09 -19.98 -15.19
C LYS A 18 18.02 -19.08 -13.94
N PRO A 19 17.14 -19.36 -12.97
CA PRO A 19 17.12 -18.62 -11.73
C PRO A 19 18.47 -18.81 -11.04
N SER A 20 19.23 -17.72 -10.96
CA SER A 20 20.45 -17.66 -10.16
C SER A 20 20.09 -18.03 -8.72
N ASN A 21 20.95 -18.80 -8.05
CA ASN A 21 20.81 -19.20 -6.65
C ASN A 21 20.54 -17.97 -5.76
N VAL A 22 19.27 -17.69 -5.51
CA VAL A 22 18.83 -16.65 -4.58
C VAL A 22 18.90 -17.29 -3.20
N VAL A 23 19.87 -16.81 -2.43
CA VAL A 23 19.93 -16.93 -0.96
C VAL A 23 18.52 -16.74 -0.43
N THR A 24 18.05 -17.60 0.48
CA THR A 24 16.74 -17.49 1.13
C THR A 24 16.61 -16.13 1.83
N HIS A 25 16.16 -15.12 1.08
CA HIS A 25 15.73 -13.84 1.60
C HIS A 25 14.45 -14.07 2.38
N ASP A 26 14.22 -13.27 3.43
CA ASP A 26 12.85 -13.00 3.87
C ASP A 26 12.03 -12.70 2.61
N LEU A 27 11.09 -13.58 2.27
CA LEU A 27 10.27 -13.45 1.07
C LEU A 27 9.44 -12.16 1.07
N ASP A 28 9.35 -11.51 2.24
CA ASP A 28 8.56 -10.33 2.53
C ASP A 28 9.34 -9.02 2.37
N PHE A 29 10.68 -9.04 2.26
CA PHE A 29 11.45 -7.81 2.11
C PHE A 29 12.77 -7.98 1.35
N TYR A 30 13.00 -7.09 0.39
CA TYR A 30 14.26 -7.03 -0.37
C TYR A 30 14.59 -5.60 -0.74
N VAL A 31 15.86 -5.21 -0.67
CA VAL A 31 16.39 -3.97 -1.25
C VAL A 31 17.62 -4.31 -2.06
N HIS A 32 17.69 -3.78 -3.28
CA HIS A 32 18.84 -3.96 -4.15
C HIS A 32 20.09 -3.30 -3.54
N PRO A 33 21.28 -3.94 -3.56
CA PRO A 33 22.48 -3.40 -2.91
C PRO A 33 22.92 -2.02 -3.37
N ASN A 34 22.62 -1.66 -4.62
CA ASN A 34 22.91 -0.34 -5.16
C ASN A 34 21.83 0.71 -4.87
N LEU A 35 20.76 0.40 -4.13
CA LEU A 35 19.69 1.34 -3.82
C LEU A 35 19.82 1.81 -2.37
N VAL A 36 19.99 3.12 -2.18
CA VAL A 36 20.15 3.71 -0.85
C VAL A 36 19.21 4.91 -0.65
N PRO A 37 18.73 5.17 0.58
CA PRO A 37 18.10 6.43 0.92
C PRO A 37 19.07 7.60 0.80
N ASP A 38 18.58 8.73 0.32
CA ASP A 38 19.33 9.97 0.19
C ASP A 38 18.38 11.19 0.26
N GLN A 39 18.91 12.40 0.11
CA GLN A 39 18.16 13.65 0.09
C GLN A 39 18.47 14.49 -1.16
N ASP A 40 17.44 15.18 -1.65
CA ASP A 40 17.53 16.23 -2.65
C ASP A 40 17.06 17.56 -2.02
N PRO A 41 17.77 18.67 -2.26
CA PRO A 41 17.44 19.97 -1.66
C PRO A 41 16.02 20.47 -1.95
N CYS A 42 15.43 20.06 -3.08
CA CYS A 42 14.11 20.51 -3.52
C CYS A 42 13.03 19.44 -3.30
N LYS A 43 13.38 18.15 -3.48
CA LYS A 43 12.42 17.03 -3.40
C LYS A 43 12.39 16.34 -2.03
N GLY A 44 13.29 16.68 -1.11
CA GLY A 44 13.39 16.04 0.19
C GLY A 44 13.98 14.63 0.08
N ARG A 45 13.43 13.66 0.82
CA ARG A 45 13.94 12.28 0.82
C ARG A 45 13.72 11.61 -0.54
N LEU A 46 14.65 10.74 -0.93
CA LEU A 46 14.58 9.94 -2.14
C LEU A 46 15.34 8.62 -2.01
N LEU A 47 15.21 7.77 -3.02
CA LEU A 47 16.08 6.61 -3.22
C LEU A 47 17.02 6.86 -4.40
N ARG A 48 18.32 6.63 -4.20
CA ARG A 48 19.38 6.83 -5.21
C ARG A 48 20.08 5.51 -5.54
N ALA A 49 20.38 5.33 -6.83
CA ALA A 49 21.30 4.29 -7.28
C ALA A 49 22.76 4.70 -7.03
N THR A 50 23.53 3.90 -6.30
CA THR A 50 24.98 4.10 -6.05
C THR A 50 25.86 3.46 -7.13
N GLY A 51 25.27 2.68 -8.02
CA GLY A 51 25.95 2.02 -9.14
C GLY A 51 24.97 1.60 -10.22
N PRO A 52 25.45 1.07 -11.35
CA PRO A 52 24.59 0.63 -12.46
C PRO A 52 23.58 -0.43 -12.02
N ILE A 53 22.34 -0.31 -12.51
CA ILE A 53 21.27 -1.28 -12.31
C ILE A 53 20.65 -1.57 -13.68
N ARG A 54 20.51 -2.85 -14.03
CA ARG A 54 19.95 -3.26 -15.33
C ARG A 54 18.43 -3.17 -15.31
N GLU A 55 17.86 -2.93 -16.49
CA GLU A 55 16.42 -3.05 -16.71
C GLU A 55 15.93 -4.46 -16.33
N GLY A 56 14.76 -4.53 -15.69
CA GLY A 56 14.17 -5.79 -15.21
C GLY A 56 14.73 -6.29 -13.88
N THR A 57 15.71 -5.61 -13.27
CA THR A 57 16.20 -5.94 -11.93
C THR A 57 15.21 -5.47 -10.87
N VAL A 58 14.86 -6.35 -9.93
CA VAL A 58 14.07 -5.99 -8.75
C VAL A 58 14.87 -5.03 -7.88
N LEU A 59 14.26 -3.90 -7.53
CA LEU A 59 14.87 -2.87 -6.68
C LEU A 59 14.44 -2.97 -5.22
N LEU A 60 13.15 -3.20 -5.00
CA LEU A 60 12.52 -3.23 -3.70
C LEU A 60 11.40 -4.27 -3.73
N VAL A 61 11.32 -5.10 -2.69
CA VAL A 61 10.11 -5.84 -2.31
C VAL A 61 9.69 -5.28 -0.97
N ASP A 62 8.48 -4.73 -0.89
CA ASP A 62 7.93 -4.12 0.31
C ASP A 62 6.61 -4.81 0.69
N ILE A 63 6.33 -4.86 1.99
CA ILE A 63 5.03 -5.27 2.51
C ILE A 63 4.16 -4.05 2.80
N PRO A 64 2.85 -4.14 2.53
CA PRO A 64 1.95 -3.06 2.87
C PRO A 64 1.81 -2.97 4.39
N TYR A 65 1.78 -1.75 4.91
CA TYR A 65 1.46 -1.49 6.32
C TYR A 65 -0.05 -1.59 6.58
N ALA A 66 -0.87 -1.21 5.60
CA ALA A 66 -2.32 -1.39 5.65
C ALA A 66 -2.88 -1.52 4.23
N ILE A 67 -3.94 -2.32 4.08
CA ILE A 67 -4.70 -2.46 2.84
C ILE A 67 -6.19 -2.36 3.13
N VAL A 68 -6.92 -1.59 2.33
CA VAL A 68 -8.39 -1.64 2.26
C VAL A 68 -8.84 -1.97 0.82
N PRO A 69 -9.91 -2.75 0.64
CA PRO A 69 -10.45 -3.01 -0.69
C PRO A 69 -11.08 -1.73 -1.27
N SER A 70 -10.90 -1.54 -2.58
CA SER A 70 -11.69 -0.58 -3.36
C SER A 70 -12.94 -1.31 -3.81
N VAL A 71 -14.12 -0.75 -3.53
CA VAL A 71 -15.38 -1.45 -3.77
C VAL A 71 -15.95 -1.08 -5.13
N THR A 72 -15.78 -1.98 -6.10
CA THR A 72 -16.72 -2.15 -7.21
C THR A 72 -17.47 -3.46 -6.99
N SER A 73 -18.78 -3.49 -7.28
CA SER A 73 -19.72 -4.50 -6.77
C SER A 73 -19.46 -5.94 -7.23
N ASN A 74 -18.57 -6.16 -8.20
CA ASN A 74 -18.36 -7.46 -8.84
C ASN A 74 -16.92 -8.00 -8.74
N GLU A 75 -15.98 -7.29 -8.12
CA GLU A 75 -14.58 -7.72 -8.05
C GLU A 75 -14.28 -8.58 -6.81
N PRO A 76 -13.30 -9.51 -6.88
CA PRO A 76 -12.79 -10.21 -5.70
C PRO A 76 -12.32 -9.22 -4.63
N LEU A 77 -12.74 -9.47 -3.38
CA LEU A 77 -12.30 -8.68 -2.22
C LEU A 77 -10.89 -9.09 -1.79
N ILE A 78 -10.27 -8.32 -0.90
CA ILE A 78 -8.94 -8.63 -0.35
C ILE A 78 -9.10 -9.32 1.01
N CYS A 79 -8.37 -10.42 1.23
CA CYS A 79 -8.28 -11.05 2.53
C CYS A 79 -7.77 -10.02 3.56
N SER A 80 -8.54 -9.79 4.63
CA SER A 80 -8.22 -8.78 5.64
C SER A 80 -7.00 -9.13 6.50
N ASN A 81 -6.55 -10.40 6.50
CA ASN A 81 -5.26 -10.76 7.07
C ASN A 81 -4.13 -10.20 6.20
N LEU A 82 -3.42 -9.19 6.72
CA LEU A 82 -2.37 -8.45 6.02
C LEU A 82 -1.23 -9.35 5.51
N SER A 83 -0.86 -10.40 6.25
CA SER A 83 0.16 -11.38 5.83
C SER A 83 -0.32 -12.30 4.70
N CYS A 84 -1.62 -12.30 4.39
CA CYS A 84 -2.20 -13.08 3.31
C CYS A 84 -2.52 -12.21 2.11
N SER A 85 -3.35 -11.16 2.29
CA SER A 85 -3.74 -10.16 1.27
C SER A 85 -4.18 -10.72 -0.10
N ARG A 86 -4.49 -12.01 -0.18
CA ARG A 86 -4.94 -12.66 -1.41
C ARG A 86 -6.33 -12.18 -1.79
N ARG A 87 -6.59 -12.12 -3.10
CA ARG A 87 -7.93 -11.92 -3.65
C ARG A 87 -8.84 -13.08 -3.25
N VAL A 88 -9.98 -12.76 -2.64
CA VAL A 88 -11.01 -13.69 -2.16
C VAL A 88 -12.21 -13.59 -3.10
N PRO A 89 -12.53 -14.66 -3.84
CA PRO A 89 -13.72 -14.68 -4.69
C PRO A 89 -15.00 -14.44 -3.88
N GLN A 90 -15.94 -13.69 -4.44
CA GLN A 90 -17.22 -13.40 -3.77
C GLN A 90 -18.22 -14.58 -3.80
N ASN A 91 -17.80 -15.78 -4.22
CA ASN A 91 -18.65 -16.97 -4.42
C ASN A 91 -19.10 -17.70 -3.13
N GLY A 92 -19.19 -16.98 -2.01
CA GLY A 92 -19.71 -17.50 -0.73
C GLY A 92 -18.72 -18.33 0.11
N ARG A 93 -17.49 -18.56 -0.36
CA ARG A 93 -16.46 -19.30 0.42
C ARG A 93 -15.67 -18.44 1.39
N ALA A 94 -15.86 -17.12 1.35
CA ALA A 94 -15.19 -16.18 2.22
C ALA A 94 -15.70 -16.28 3.67
N VAL A 95 -14.79 -16.28 4.63
CA VAL A 95 -15.15 -16.14 6.05
C VAL A 95 -15.42 -14.66 6.32
N ARG A 96 -16.52 -14.36 7.03
CA ARG A 96 -16.95 -13.00 7.38
C ARG A 96 -16.81 -12.72 8.87
N CYS A 97 -16.93 -11.44 9.23
CA CYS A 97 -16.88 -11.01 10.62
C CYS A 97 -18.13 -11.52 11.35
N GLU A 98 -17.95 -12.07 12.56
CA GLU A 98 -19.03 -12.61 13.39
C GLU A 98 -20.00 -11.50 13.84
N HIS A 99 -19.54 -10.26 13.93
CA HIS A 99 -20.35 -9.09 14.28
C HIS A 99 -20.99 -8.40 13.07
N ALA A 100 -20.75 -8.92 11.87
CA ALA A 100 -21.21 -8.37 10.59
C ALA A 100 -20.92 -6.86 10.45
N CYS A 101 -19.72 -6.43 10.84
CA CYS A 101 -19.35 -5.00 10.87
C CYS A 101 -19.36 -4.34 9.49
N LEU A 102 -18.89 -5.05 8.46
CA LEU A 102 -18.92 -4.59 7.08
C LEU A 102 -18.81 -5.79 6.12
N LYS A 103 -19.57 -5.75 5.02
CA LYS A 103 -19.55 -6.81 3.98
C LYS A 103 -18.19 -6.95 3.28
N ASP A 104 -17.39 -5.89 3.28
CA ASP A 104 -16.10 -5.84 2.59
C ASP A 104 -14.95 -6.39 3.43
N VAL A 105 -15.21 -6.69 4.72
CA VAL A 105 -14.28 -7.41 5.59
C VAL A 105 -14.46 -8.90 5.42
N VAL A 106 -13.46 -9.53 4.79
CA VAL A 106 -13.46 -10.97 4.50
C VAL A 106 -12.09 -11.60 4.75
N TRP A 107 -12.09 -12.90 5.03
CA TRP A 107 -10.88 -13.72 5.11
C TRP A 107 -10.99 -14.94 4.20
N CYS A 108 -9.86 -15.43 3.69
CA CYS A 108 -9.82 -16.66 2.90
C CYS A 108 -10.38 -17.87 3.66
N ASN A 109 -10.14 -17.94 4.97
CA ASN A 109 -10.50 -19.05 5.83
C ASN A 109 -10.45 -18.65 7.31
N VAL A 110 -10.84 -19.57 8.20
CA VAL A 110 -10.90 -19.34 9.65
C VAL A 110 -9.51 -19.07 10.24
N ALA A 111 -8.45 -19.66 9.70
CA ALA A 111 -7.08 -19.39 10.15
C ALA A 111 -6.68 -17.93 9.88
N CYS A 112 -6.93 -17.41 8.68
CA CYS A 112 -6.69 -15.99 8.39
C CYS A 112 -7.50 -15.07 9.31
N ARG A 113 -8.77 -15.41 9.60
CA ARG A 113 -9.58 -14.63 10.56
C ARG A 113 -8.99 -14.66 11.97
N ALA A 114 -8.51 -15.82 12.42
CA ALA A 114 -7.93 -15.99 13.74
C ALA A 114 -6.63 -15.20 13.90
N THR A 115 -5.73 -15.27 12.91
CA THR A 115 -4.47 -14.50 12.88
C THR A 115 -4.73 -12.99 12.92
N ASP A 116 -5.75 -12.53 12.20
CA ASP A 116 -6.07 -11.10 12.06
C ASP A 116 -6.93 -10.53 13.20
N LYS A 117 -7.41 -11.39 14.12
CA LYS A 117 -8.43 -11.06 15.12
C LYS A 117 -8.07 -9.82 15.94
N SER A 118 -6.83 -9.71 16.43
CA SER A 118 -6.40 -8.59 17.27
C SER A 118 -6.47 -7.25 16.52
N ARG A 119 -5.97 -7.20 15.29
CA ARG A 119 -6.03 -6.01 14.42
C ARG A 119 -7.49 -5.67 14.07
N HIS A 120 -8.29 -6.66 13.65
CA HIS A 120 -9.67 -6.41 13.26
C HIS A 120 -10.55 -5.94 14.42
N ASN A 121 -10.34 -6.46 15.63
CA ASN A 121 -11.10 -6.04 16.82
C ASN A 121 -11.00 -4.52 17.07
N PHE A 122 -9.88 -3.90 16.74
CA PHE A 122 -9.68 -2.45 16.87
C PHE A 122 -10.63 -1.63 15.99
N GLU A 123 -10.87 -2.08 14.75
CA GLU A 123 -11.67 -1.34 13.76
C GLU A 123 -13.12 -1.84 13.65
N CYS A 124 -13.45 -2.99 14.23
CA CYS A 124 -14.74 -3.67 14.02
C CYS A 124 -15.94 -2.82 14.47
N SER A 125 -15.89 -2.25 15.67
CA SER A 125 -16.97 -1.39 16.18
C SER A 125 -17.10 -0.10 15.38
N TRP A 126 -15.97 0.50 15.00
CA TRP A 126 -15.94 1.69 14.16
C TRP A 126 -16.61 1.43 12.79
N LEU A 127 -16.23 0.34 12.11
CA LEU A 127 -16.81 -0.05 10.82
C LEU A 127 -18.32 -0.24 10.94
N LYS A 128 -18.77 -0.97 11.97
CA LYS A 128 -20.19 -1.23 12.19
C LYS A 128 -20.99 0.06 12.41
N LYS A 129 -20.41 1.05 13.08
CA LYS A 129 -21.08 2.31 13.39
C LYS A 129 -21.07 3.29 12.22
N HIS A 130 -19.95 3.41 11.51
CA HIS A 130 -19.71 4.53 10.59
C HIS A 130 -19.72 4.16 9.11
N ALA A 131 -19.45 2.91 8.72
CA ALA A 131 -19.15 2.59 7.32
C ALA A 131 -20.29 2.95 6.35
N GLU A 132 -21.53 2.58 6.66
CA GLU A 132 -22.67 2.86 5.78
C GLU A 132 -22.99 4.36 5.71
N ALA A 133 -23.06 5.03 6.86
CA ALA A 133 -23.34 6.46 6.93
C ALA A 133 -22.25 7.30 6.22
N LEU A 134 -20.98 6.92 6.41
CA LEU A 134 -19.85 7.59 5.76
C LEU A 134 -19.90 7.43 4.24
N ARG A 135 -20.21 6.24 3.72
CA ARG A 135 -20.40 6.02 2.28
C ARG A 135 -21.55 6.83 1.70
N GLN A 136 -22.70 6.83 2.38
CA GLN A 136 -23.89 7.53 1.91
C GLN A 136 -23.70 9.05 1.89
N LYS A 137 -23.03 9.60 2.90
CA LYS A 137 -22.86 11.04 3.08
C LYS A 137 -21.63 11.61 2.34
N GLU A 138 -20.52 10.88 2.37
CA GLU A 138 -19.21 11.37 1.90
C GLU A 138 -18.71 10.67 0.62
N GLY A 139 -19.37 9.59 0.21
CA GLY A 139 -18.98 8.79 -0.96
C GLY A 139 -17.89 7.75 -0.68
N GLU A 140 -17.67 6.86 -1.65
CA GLU A 140 -16.73 5.73 -1.54
C GLU A 140 -15.27 6.19 -1.37
N TYR A 141 -14.88 7.31 -1.98
CA TYR A 141 -13.51 7.84 -1.85
C TYR A 141 -13.19 8.17 -0.38
N ASN A 142 -13.97 9.07 0.23
CA ASN A 142 -13.77 9.48 1.61
C ASN A 142 -13.93 8.29 2.57
N PHE A 143 -14.86 7.37 2.30
CA PHE A 143 -14.98 6.14 3.06
C PHE A 143 -13.69 5.30 3.03
N ALA A 144 -13.12 5.07 1.84
CA ALA A 144 -11.92 4.27 1.68
C ALA A 144 -10.71 4.92 2.36
N THR A 145 -10.51 6.24 2.17
CA THR A 145 -9.47 7.04 2.84
C THR A 145 -9.57 6.94 4.37
N VAL A 146 -10.75 7.22 4.94
CA VAL A 146 -10.93 7.22 6.40
C VAL A 146 -10.81 5.80 6.97
N TRP A 147 -11.32 4.78 6.26
CA TRP A 147 -11.12 3.39 6.67
C TRP A 147 -9.64 2.99 6.62
N HIS A 148 -8.89 3.44 5.61
CA HIS A 148 -7.46 3.17 5.51
C HIS A 148 -6.71 3.79 6.69
N VAL A 149 -7.04 5.03 7.08
CA VAL A 149 -6.51 5.68 8.30
C VAL A 149 -6.80 4.84 9.56
N VAL A 150 -8.04 4.39 9.75
CA VAL A 150 -8.39 3.51 10.89
C VAL A 150 -7.60 2.21 10.86
N ARG A 151 -7.32 1.67 9.67
CA ARG A 151 -6.56 0.43 9.51
C ARG A 151 -5.06 0.61 9.72
N LEU A 152 -4.49 1.76 9.39
CA LEU A 152 -3.14 2.16 9.80
C LEU A 152 -3.04 2.14 11.33
N LEU A 153 -4.00 2.75 12.03
CA LEU A 153 -4.06 2.74 13.50
C LEU A 153 -4.26 1.34 14.07
N ALA A 154 -5.11 0.52 13.46
CA ALA A 154 -5.33 -0.86 13.89
C ALA A 154 -4.04 -1.69 13.83
N THR A 155 -3.24 -1.50 12.77
CA THR A 155 -1.95 -2.17 12.59
C THR A 155 -0.94 -1.66 13.63
N TRP A 156 -0.87 -0.35 13.83
CA TRP A 156 0.01 0.23 14.86
C TRP A 156 -0.35 -0.24 16.27
N ASN A 157 -1.64 -0.31 16.59
CA ASN A 157 -2.12 -0.86 17.85
C ASN A 157 -1.66 -2.31 18.04
N ALA A 158 -1.77 -3.15 16.99
CA ALA A 158 -1.29 -4.52 17.04
C ALA A 158 0.24 -4.59 17.25
N GLU A 159 1.01 -3.70 16.62
CA GLU A 159 2.47 -3.59 16.83
C GLU A 159 2.81 -3.24 18.29
N LEU A 160 2.09 -2.30 18.90
CA LEU A 160 2.29 -1.91 20.30
C LEU A 160 2.03 -3.08 21.27
N HIS A 161 1.03 -3.91 20.99
CA HIS A 161 0.62 -5.01 21.88
C HIS A 161 1.34 -6.34 21.61
N SER A 162 1.92 -6.53 20.42
CA SER A 162 2.65 -7.76 20.08
C SER A 162 4.01 -7.86 20.78
N GLY A 163 4.45 -6.80 21.46
CA GLY A 163 5.76 -6.72 22.08
C GLY A 163 6.88 -6.73 21.03
N ASN A 164 8.08 -6.33 21.45
CA ASN A 164 9.27 -6.16 20.62
C ASN A 164 9.82 -7.46 19.96
N VAL A 165 9.01 -8.47 19.66
CA VAL A 165 9.42 -9.70 18.93
C VAL A 165 10.05 -9.33 17.59
N LEU A 166 9.53 -8.28 16.95
CA LEU A 166 10.08 -7.70 15.73
C LEU A 166 11.42 -6.96 15.94
N ALA A 167 11.68 -6.40 17.13
CA ALA A 167 12.94 -5.72 17.44
C ALA A 167 14.12 -6.67 17.74
N GLN A 168 13.85 -7.97 17.90
CA GLN A 168 14.90 -8.97 18.13
C GLN A 168 15.60 -9.40 16.83
N GLN A 169 14.97 -9.20 15.66
CA GLN A 169 15.59 -9.45 14.36
C GLN A 169 15.97 -8.11 13.72
N ARG A 170 17.09 -7.53 14.16
CA ARG A 170 17.69 -6.39 13.46
C ARG A 170 18.42 -6.90 12.23
N HIS A 171 17.83 -6.70 11.07
CA HIS A 171 18.53 -6.96 9.82
C HIS A 171 19.49 -5.79 9.51
N PRO A 172 20.64 -6.03 8.86
CA PRO A 172 21.58 -4.96 8.51
C PRO A 172 20.96 -3.81 7.70
N TRP A 173 19.95 -4.11 6.87
CA TRP A 173 19.25 -3.10 6.07
C TRP A 173 18.40 -2.13 6.90
N GLU A 174 18.02 -2.47 8.14
CA GLU A 174 17.24 -1.60 9.03
C GLU A 174 18.00 -0.34 9.47
N ALA A 175 19.32 -0.35 9.34
CA ALA A 175 20.13 0.85 9.54
C ALA A 175 19.77 1.97 8.54
N HIS A 176 19.21 1.60 7.39
CA HIS A 176 18.90 2.51 6.29
C HIS A 176 17.40 2.58 6.01
N PHE A 177 16.65 1.49 6.18
CA PHE A 177 15.21 1.44 5.91
C PHE A 177 14.41 1.20 7.18
N LEU A 178 13.65 2.22 7.60
CA LEU A 178 12.72 2.10 8.72
C LEU A 178 11.59 1.11 8.39
N ARG A 179 11.00 0.54 9.44
CA ARG A 179 9.91 -0.45 9.39
C ARG A 179 8.78 -0.08 10.36
N GLY A 180 7.63 -0.71 10.17
CA GLY A 180 6.47 -0.56 11.03
C GLY A 180 5.98 0.89 11.09
N TRP A 181 5.37 1.28 12.21
CA TRP A 181 4.85 2.65 12.39
C TRP A 181 5.90 3.74 12.18
N LYS A 182 7.17 3.49 12.53
CA LYS A 182 8.25 4.47 12.31
C LYS A 182 8.42 4.83 10.83
N ALA A 183 8.17 3.88 9.92
CA ALA A 183 8.23 4.16 8.49
C ALA A 183 6.99 4.96 8.02
N VAL A 184 5.81 4.64 8.55
CA VAL A 184 4.58 5.43 8.31
C VAL A 184 4.76 6.86 8.79
N ASP A 185 5.36 7.06 9.96
CA ASP A 185 5.57 8.39 10.52
C ASP A 185 6.50 9.26 9.64
N MET A 186 7.42 8.63 8.90
CA MET A 186 8.29 9.30 7.93
C MET A 186 7.61 9.62 6.60
N CYS A 187 6.35 9.22 6.37
CA CYS A 187 5.63 9.65 5.18
C CYS A 187 5.38 11.16 5.21
N CYS A 188 5.49 11.84 4.06
CA CYS A 188 5.27 13.28 3.98
C CYS A 188 3.76 13.59 4.12
N ALA A 189 3.39 14.61 4.87
CA ALA A 189 1.99 15.05 4.99
C ALA A 189 1.67 16.27 4.09
N TYR A 190 2.67 17.10 3.78
CA TYR A 190 2.53 18.36 3.04
C TYR A 190 1.39 19.25 3.52
N LEU A 191 1.17 19.34 4.85
CA LEU A 191 0.03 20.03 5.46
C LEU A 191 -0.15 21.46 4.91
N ASP A 192 0.94 22.19 4.77
CA ASP A 192 0.95 23.59 4.31
C ASP A 192 0.73 23.75 2.79
N SER A 193 0.73 22.64 2.03
CA SER A 193 0.53 22.64 0.58
C SER A 193 -0.89 22.28 0.17
N TRP A 194 -1.72 21.80 1.09
CA TRP A 194 -3.11 21.44 0.80
C TRP A 194 -4.00 22.69 0.70
N PRO A 195 -4.99 22.70 -0.22
CA PRO A 195 -6.01 23.74 -0.24
C PRO A 195 -6.77 23.83 1.09
N GLU A 196 -7.05 25.04 1.57
CA GLU A 196 -7.74 25.26 2.85
C GLU A 196 -9.11 24.56 2.93
N VAL A 197 -9.84 24.52 1.81
CA VAL A 197 -11.12 23.80 1.70
C VAL A 197 -10.96 22.30 1.98
N GLN A 198 -9.86 21.70 1.52
CA GLN A 198 -9.56 20.28 1.71
C GLN A 198 -9.22 20.01 3.17
N ILE A 199 -8.37 20.85 3.78
CA ILE A 199 -8.02 20.76 5.21
C ILE A 199 -9.27 20.91 6.08
N THR A 200 -10.15 21.85 5.74
CA THR A 200 -11.41 22.07 6.47
C THR A 200 -12.32 20.84 6.38
N HIS A 201 -12.46 20.26 5.19
CA HIS A 201 -13.21 19.02 4.98
C HIS A 201 -12.64 17.87 5.80
N TRP A 202 -11.32 17.65 5.77
CA TRP A 202 -10.69 16.57 6.53
C TRP A 202 -10.75 16.77 8.05
N LYS A 203 -10.63 18.01 8.54
CA LYS A 203 -10.88 18.33 9.97
C LYS A 203 -12.28 17.91 10.39
N ARG A 204 -13.30 18.15 9.54
CA ARG A 204 -14.66 17.70 9.80
C ARG A 204 -14.75 16.17 9.80
N LEU A 205 -14.14 15.48 8.83
CA LEU A 205 -14.13 14.01 8.82
C LEU A 205 -13.46 13.42 10.07
N VAL A 206 -12.34 14.00 10.50
CA VAL A 206 -11.66 13.59 11.74
C VAL A 206 -12.59 13.75 12.93
N HIS A 207 -13.22 14.92 13.09
CA HIS A 207 -14.13 15.17 14.20
C HIS A 207 -15.35 14.24 14.18
N GLU A 208 -15.95 14.02 13.00
CA GLU A 208 -17.19 13.26 12.87
C GLU A 208 -16.99 11.75 12.95
N TYR A 209 -15.87 11.23 12.46
CA TYR A 209 -15.66 9.80 12.30
C TYR A 209 -14.46 9.25 13.09
N LEU A 210 -13.46 10.04 13.46
CA LEU A 210 -12.22 9.52 14.06
C LEU A 210 -11.99 9.95 15.52
N SER A 211 -12.85 10.80 16.07
CA SER A 211 -12.72 11.31 17.46
C SER A 211 -13.54 10.53 18.51
N ASP A 212 -14.38 9.58 18.10
CA ASP A 212 -15.25 8.85 19.03
C ASP A 212 -14.53 7.71 19.75
N ALA A 213 -14.07 8.00 20.98
CA ALA A 213 -13.38 7.07 21.86
C ALA A 213 -14.20 5.82 22.25
N THR A 214 -15.52 5.81 22.04
CA THR A 214 -16.37 4.64 22.37
C THR A 214 -16.26 3.52 21.34
N VAL A 215 -15.85 3.83 20.11
CA VAL A 215 -15.73 2.86 19.01
C VAL A 215 -14.34 2.79 18.40
N LEU A 216 -13.48 3.78 18.69
CA LEU A 216 -12.10 3.83 18.22
C LEU A 216 -11.19 4.22 19.39
N PRO A 217 -10.23 3.37 19.81
CA PRO A 217 -9.32 3.73 20.89
C PRO A 217 -8.50 5.00 20.57
N PRO A 218 -8.37 5.96 21.50
CA PRO A 218 -7.75 7.25 21.26
C PRO A 218 -6.22 7.14 21.26
N LEU A 219 -5.63 6.70 20.14
CA LEU A 219 -4.17 6.62 19.97
C LEU A 219 -3.53 7.96 19.58
N LEU A 220 -4.27 8.81 18.89
CA LEU A 220 -3.80 10.09 18.35
C LEU A 220 -4.76 11.22 18.72
N SER A 221 -4.24 12.44 18.85
CA SER A 221 -5.05 13.65 18.89
C SER A 221 -5.73 13.93 17.55
N ALA A 222 -6.72 14.81 17.52
CA ALA A 222 -7.38 15.22 16.26
C ALA A 222 -6.39 15.85 15.26
N GLU A 223 -5.40 16.62 15.73
CA GLU A 223 -4.36 17.21 14.88
C GLU A 223 -3.45 16.13 14.29
N GLN A 224 -3.05 15.14 15.10
CA GLN A 224 -2.26 14.01 14.62
C GLN A 224 -3.03 13.11 13.66
N MET A 225 -4.35 12.97 13.85
CA MET A 225 -5.23 12.25 12.94
C MET A 225 -5.33 12.97 11.58
N LEU A 226 -5.46 14.29 11.58
CA LEU A 226 -5.42 15.09 10.35
C LEU A 226 -4.08 14.91 9.61
N LEU A 227 -2.96 14.95 10.35
CA LEU A 227 -1.64 14.70 9.76
C LEU A 227 -1.56 13.30 9.14
N LEU A 228 -2.08 12.28 9.82
CA LEU A 228 -2.11 10.91 9.30
C LEU A 228 -2.95 10.78 8.03
N LEU A 229 -4.10 11.47 7.98
CA LEU A 229 -4.93 11.52 6.77
C LEU A 229 -4.17 12.20 5.61
N CYS A 230 -3.47 13.30 5.87
CA CYS A 230 -2.65 13.93 4.83
C CYS A 230 -1.49 13.03 4.34
N LYS A 231 -0.90 12.23 5.23
CA LYS A 231 0.11 11.21 4.86
C LYS A 231 -0.51 10.10 4.01
N GLU A 232 -1.72 9.66 4.32
CA GLU A 232 -2.44 8.68 3.52
C GLU A 232 -2.60 9.20 2.07
N GLU A 233 -3.18 10.37 1.91
CA GLU A 233 -3.50 10.95 0.59
C GLU A 233 -2.28 11.22 -0.31
N THR A 234 -1.08 11.31 0.26
CA THR A 234 0.15 11.59 -0.50
C THR A 234 1.06 10.38 -0.69
N ASN A 235 0.81 9.26 0.00
CA ASN A 235 1.73 8.11 0.01
C ASN A 235 1.04 6.77 -0.29
N THR A 236 -0.28 6.73 -0.45
CA THR A 236 -1.02 5.50 -0.73
C THR A 236 -0.99 5.12 -2.21
N PHE A 237 -0.88 3.81 -2.46
CA PHE A 237 -0.85 3.19 -3.78
C PHE A 237 -2.20 2.53 -4.09
N GLY A 238 -2.70 2.73 -5.32
CA GLY A 238 -3.80 1.93 -5.84
C GLY A 238 -3.33 0.55 -6.26
N LEU A 239 -4.09 -0.49 -5.96
CA LEU A 239 -3.78 -1.87 -6.33
C LEU A 239 -4.54 -2.26 -7.59
N TYR A 240 -3.80 -2.67 -8.63
CA TYR A 240 -4.34 -2.99 -9.95
C TYR A 240 -4.02 -4.42 -10.38
N PRO A 241 -4.91 -5.09 -11.14
CA PRO A 241 -4.69 -6.48 -11.53
C PRO A 241 -3.54 -6.67 -12.54
N ARG A 242 -3.01 -5.59 -13.11
CA ARG A 242 -1.89 -5.60 -14.06
C ARG A 242 -0.93 -4.44 -13.75
N ALA A 243 0.29 -4.54 -14.27
CA ALA A 243 1.36 -3.55 -14.08
C ALA A 243 0.91 -2.13 -14.46
N THR A 244 1.32 -1.15 -13.65
CA THR A 244 0.95 0.27 -13.79
C THR A 244 2.02 1.10 -14.52
N GLY A 245 3.21 0.53 -14.75
CA GLY A 245 4.32 1.18 -15.46
C GLY A 245 4.07 1.44 -16.94
N SER A 246 5.02 2.14 -17.57
CA SER A 246 5.00 2.51 -18.99
C SER A 246 4.81 1.28 -19.89
N GLN A 247 3.62 1.12 -20.46
CA GLN A 247 3.38 0.11 -21.48
C GLN A 247 3.79 0.67 -22.85
N PRO A 248 4.47 -0.12 -23.71
CA PRO A 248 4.76 0.31 -25.07
C PRO A 248 3.44 0.65 -25.78
N VAL A 249 3.41 1.80 -26.45
CA VAL A 249 2.26 2.25 -27.25
C VAL A 249 2.07 1.24 -28.37
N ASN A 250 1.19 0.29 -28.14
CA ASN A 250 0.78 -0.71 -29.10
C ASN A 250 -0.74 -0.78 -28.96
N ASP A 251 -1.48 -0.73 -30.06
CA ASP A 251 -2.94 -0.63 -30.06
C ASP A 251 -3.66 -1.84 -29.40
N ASN A 252 -2.89 -2.86 -28.99
CA ASN A 252 -3.33 -4.06 -28.28
C ASN A 252 -2.92 -4.10 -26.78
N ALA A 253 -2.41 -3.00 -26.22
CA ALA A 253 -2.06 -2.92 -24.80
C ALA A 253 -3.33 -3.07 -23.93
N ALA A 254 -3.43 -4.18 -23.22
CA ALA A 254 -4.60 -4.44 -22.38
C ALA A 254 -4.63 -3.43 -21.22
N PRO A 255 -5.80 -2.81 -20.92
CA PRO A 255 -5.89 -1.80 -19.86
C PRO A 255 -5.47 -2.37 -18.51
N ARG A 256 -4.87 -1.55 -17.62
CA ARG A 256 -4.41 -2.04 -16.31
C ARG A 256 -5.50 -2.67 -15.42
N GLY A 257 -6.77 -2.38 -15.74
CA GLY A 257 -7.95 -2.79 -14.97
C GLY A 257 -8.36 -1.74 -13.95
N GLU A 258 -9.49 -1.96 -13.28
CA GLU A 258 -9.93 -1.12 -12.17
C GLU A 258 -9.08 -1.37 -10.92
N SER A 259 -8.96 -0.35 -10.08
CA SER A 259 -8.34 -0.51 -8.76
C SER A 259 -9.21 -1.44 -7.92
N TYR A 260 -8.59 -2.43 -7.28
CA TYR A 260 -9.28 -3.35 -6.38
C TYR A 260 -8.96 -3.09 -4.90
N GLY A 261 -8.09 -2.12 -4.62
CA GLY A 261 -7.62 -1.82 -3.28
C GLY A 261 -6.74 -0.60 -3.24
N MET A 262 -6.45 -0.16 -2.03
CA MET A 262 -5.43 0.85 -1.77
C MET A 262 -4.58 0.41 -0.59
N ALA A 263 -3.29 0.70 -0.65
CA ALA A 263 -2.33 0.23 0.31
C ALA A 263 -1.19 1.23 0.52
N LEU A 264 -0.72 1.34 1.77
CA LEU A 264 0.48 2.12 2.07
C LEU A 264 1.68 1.17 2.13
N TYR A 265 2.69 1.46 1.32
CA TYR A 265 4.00 0.79 1.33
C TYR A 265 5.05 1.83 1.73
N PRO A 266 5.34 2.02 3.04
CA PRO A 266 6.10 3.18 3.50
C PRO A 266 7.51 3.30 2.93
N ARG A 267 8.13 2.18 2.51
CA ARG A 267 9.48 2.21 1.91
C ARG A 267 9.40 2.47 0.41
N ALA A 268 8.40 1.91 -0.27
CA ALA A 268 8.15 2.23 -1.67
C ALA A 268 7.73 3.71 -1.86
N ALA A 269 7.02 4.29 -0.89
CA ALA A 269 6.64 5.71 -0.90
C ALA A 269 7.82 6.70 -0.92
N GLN A 270 9.06 6.22 -0.72
CA GLN A 270 10.27 7.05 -0.85
C GLN A 270 10.71 7.28 -2.30
N PHE A 271 10.14 6.54 -3.28
CA PHE A 271 10.38 6.83 -4.69
C PHE A 271 9.66 8.12 -5.09
N ASN A 272 10.43 9.13 -5.48
CA ASN A 272 9.88 10.37 -6.00
C ASN A 272 9.30 10.19 -7.41
N HIS A 273 8.31 11.01 -7.73
CA HIS A 273 7.67 11.02 -9.04
C HIS A 273 8.59 11.56 -10.16
N SER A 274 8.46 10.98 -11.35
CA SER A 274 8.96 11.49 -12.63
C SER A 274 7.96 11.14 -13.73
N CYS A 275 7.63 12.09 -14.60
CA CYS A 275 6.81 11.82 -15.80
C CYS A 275 7.49 10.87 -16.80
N LEU A 276 8.81 10.72 -16.68
CA LEU A 276 9.62 9.75 -17.43
C LEU A 276 10.34 8.86 -16.40
N PRO A 277 9.65 7.87 -15.82
CA PRO A 277 10.22 7.07 -14.75
C PRO A 277 11.25 6.07 -15.28
N ASN A 278 12.20 5.70 -14.42
CA ASN A 278 13.20 4.66 -14.67
C ASN A 278 12.98 3.41 -13.80
N VAL A 279 11.86 3.36 -13.06
CA VAL A 279 11.40 2.27 -12.20
C VAL A 279 9.89 2.11 -12.40
N SER A 280 9.39 0.89 -12.28
CA SER A 280 7.95 0.57 -12.30
C SER A 280 7.60 -0.45 -11.22
N GLU A 281 6.34 -0.44 -10.80
CA GLU A 281 5.71 -1.40 -9.88
C GLU A 281 4.80 -2.42 -10.59
#